data_AF-Q2SWC4-F1
#
_entry.id   AF-Q2SWC4-F1
#
_cell.length_a   1.000
_cell.length_b   1.000
_cell.length_c   1.000
_cell.angle_alpha   90.00
_cell.angle_beta   90.00
_cell.angle_gamma   90.00
#
_symmetry.space_group_name_H-M   'P 1'
#
loop_
_entity.id
_entity.type
_entity.pdbx_description
1 polymer ?
#
loop_
_entity_poly.entity_id
_entity_poly.type
_entity_poly.pdbx_seq_one_letter_code
_entity_poly.pdbx_strand_id
1 'polypeptide(L)'
;MRPLTLSECMQPDWDAPPRVRALVSTRNGGVSEPPYGAWGGEGGGEVAGGMNLGRHTGDDPAHVEANRARLLALTGQSRAAWLEQVHGTDIVHAEDVIAASAADAGAGGLVRADASVAATPGAVCVVMVADCLPVLLCDDAGRAVGAAHAGWRGLVAGIVEKTAERVAALAGGGAGGLHAYLGPAIGPTAFEVGADVRSAFLDATPLADYAATERAFAPRPDAPGKYLADLYALARLRLARAGVTRVSGGTACTATERERFYSYRRDRVTGRMAAMIWLAD
;
A
#
# COMPACT_ATOMS: atom_id res chain seq x y z
N MET A 1 6.69 25.10 10.41
CA MET A 1 6.54 24.32 9.15
C MET A 1 5.21 24.60 8.52
N ARG A 2 5.15 24.58 7.19
CA ARG A 2 3.89 24.64 6.45
C ARG A 2 3.08 23.35 6.69
N PRO A 3 1.74 23.42 6.78
CA PRO A 3 0.90 22.22 6.76
C PRO A 3 1.11 21.41 5.47
N LEU A 4 1.00 20.08 5.59
CA LEU A 4 0.91 19.19 4.44
C LEU A 4 -0.43 19.42 3.73
N THR A 5 -0.43 19.32 2.41
CA THR A 5 -1.61 19.51 1.55
C THR A 5 -1.88 18.26 0.72
N LEU A 6 -3.14 18.06 0.30
CA LEU A 6 -3.51 16.91 -0.55
C LEU A 6 -2.74 16.87 -1.88
N SER A 7 -2.30 18.02 -2.41
CA SER A 7 -1.48 18.11 -3.62
C SER A 7 -0.05 17.57 -3.46
N GLU A 8 0.43 17.42 -2.22
CA GLU A 8 1.73 16.80 -1.92
C GLU A 8 1.63 15.27 -1.77
N CYS A 9 0.40 14.73 -1.82
CA CYS A 9 0.10 13.31 -1.86
C CYS A 9 -0.36 12.91 -3.27
N MET A 10 -0.17 11.64 -3.60
CA MET A 10 -0.78 11.07 -4.81
C MET A 10 -2.25 10.73 -4.51
N GLN A 11 -3.14 11.19 -5.38
CA GLN A 11 -4.57 10.86 -5.31
C GLN A 11 -4.85 9.70 -6.28
N PRO A 12 -5.62 8.68 -5.87
CA PRO A 12 -6.04 7.61 -6.78
C PRO A 12 -6.79 8.14 -8.00
N ASP A 13 -6.36 7.71 -9.19
CA ASP A 13 -6.96 8.02 -10.49
C ASP A 13 -8.08 7.03 -10.82
N TRP A 14 -9.13 7.04 -10.00
CA TRP A 14 -10.29 6.16 -10.15
C TRP A 14 -11.61 6.91 -10.14
N ASP A 15 -12.65 6.27 -10.69
CA ASP A 15 -14.03 6.74 -10.62
C ASP A 15 -14.72 6.13 -9.39
N ALA A 16 -14.17 6.40 -8.19
CA ALA A 16 -14.75 5.93 -6.94
C ALA A 16 -15.86 6.87 -6.45
N PRO A 17 -16.82 6.39 -5.64
CA PRO A 17 -17.93 7.21 -5.17
C PRO A 17 -17.46 8.46 -4.40
N PRO A 18 -18.16 9.61 -4.50
CA PRO A 18 -17.75 10.85 -3.84
C PRO A 18 -17.70 10.80 -2.31
N ARG A 19 -18.15 9.72 -1.66
CA ARG A 19 -17.98 9.50 -0.23
C ARG A 19 -16.66 8.78 0.11
N VAL A 20 -16.11 8.02 -0.84
CA VAL A 20 -14.81 7.37 -0.68
C VAL A 20 -13.72 8.42 -0.80
N ARG A 21 -12.81 8.42 0.16
CA ARG A 21 -11.61 9.27 0.17
C ARG A 21 -10.39 8.37 0.26
N ALA A 22 -9.36 8.71 -0.50
CA ALA A 22 -8.12 7.96 -0.49
C ALA A 22 -6.94 8.84 -0.88
N LEU A 23 -5.76 8.52 -0.36
CA LEU A 23 -4.50 9.16 -0.72
C LEU A 23 -3.34 8.19 -0.57
N VAL A 24 -2.23 8.49 -1.24
CA VAL A 24 -0.94 7.85 -0.99
C VAL A 24 0.10 8.93 -0.69
N SER A 25 0.76 8.84 0.46
CA SER A 25 1.81 9.78 0.82
C SER A 25 3.02 9.63 -0.12
N THR A 26 3.73 10.74 -0.36
CA THR A 26 5.05 10.71 -0.98
C THR A 26 6.12 10.70 0.12
N ARG A 27 7.41 10.69 -0.27
CA ARG A 27 8.53 10.84 0.66
C ARG A 27 8.71 12.26 1.19
N ASN A 28 8.00 13.26 0.64
CA ASN A 28 8.25 14.69 0.90
C ASN A 28 7.19 15.28 1.86
N GLY A 29 7.50 16.44 2.44
CA GLY A 29 6.56 17.22 3.27
C GLY A 29 6.52 16.84 4.75
N GLY A 30 7.49 16.04 5.21
CA GLY A 30 7.62 15.62 6.59
C GLY A 30 8.70 16.37 7.35
N VAL A 31 9.27 15.75 8.40
CA VAL A 31 10.39 16.28 9.23
C VAL A 31 11.62 15.41 9.24
N SER A 32 11.52 14.18 8.78
CA SER A 32 12.61 13.24 8.93
C SER A 32 13.85 13.71 8.18
N GLU A 33 15.01 13.42 8.77
CA GLU A 33 16.33 13.71 8.22
C GLU A 33 16.83 12.53 7.37
N PRO A 34 17.81 12.71 6.47
CA PRO A 34 18.47 11.59 5.80
C PRO A 34 18.95 10.52 6.80
N PRO A 35 18.80 9.21 6.52
CA PRO A 35 18.39 8.58 5.25
C PRO A 35 16.85 8.45 5.06
N TYR A 36 16.07 9.18 5.85
CA TYR A 36 14.61 9.22 5.79
C TYR A 36 14.12 10.54 5.22
N GLY A 37 15.00 11.30 4.57
CA GLY A 37 14.76 12.66 4.12
C GLY A 37 13.82 12.78 2.93
N ALA A 38 13.43 14.02 2.63
CA ALA A 38 12.83 14.39 1.36
C ALA A 38 13.87 14.23 0.25
N TRP A 39 13.42 14.29 -1.00
CA TRP A 39 14.32 14.38 -2.15
C TRP A 39 14.22 15.76 -2.77
N GLY A 40 15.36 16.44 -2.89
CA GLY A 40 15.44 17.82 -3.36
C GLY A 40 16.63 18.53 -2.74
N GLY A 41 17.06 19.66 -3.32
CA GLY A 41 18.25 20.39 -2.90
C GLY A 41 19.17 20.71 -4.08
N GLU A 42 20.01 21.73 -3.93
CA GLU A 42 21.00 22.08 -4.95
C GLU A 42 21.93 20.89 -5.22
N GLY A 43 21.93 20.41 -6.46
CA GLY A 43 22.75 19.25 -6.88
C GLY A 43 22.07 17.88 -6.81
N GLY A 44 20.86 17.77 -6.23
CA GLY A 44 20.11 16.52 -6.12
C GLY A 44 20.62 15.60 -5.00
N GLY A 45 19.72 15.17 -4.12
CA GLY A 45 20.08 14.35 -2.97
C GLY A 45 18.95 14.25 -1.95
N GLU A 46 19.23 13.52 -0.86
CA GLU A 46 18.36 13.52 0.30
C GLU A 46 18.64 14.72 1.20
N VAL A 47 17.58 15.38 1.66
CA VAL A 47 17.62 16.52 2.57
C VAL A 47 16.57 16.36 3.66
N ALA A 48 16.65 17.20 4.70
CA ALA A 48 15.63 17.31 5.73
C ALA A 48 14.22 17.48 5.15
N GLY A 49 13.20 17.01 5.88
CA GLY A 49 11.80 17.21 5.52
C GLY A 49 11.11 15.99 4.92
N GLY A 50 11.62 14.80 5.22
CA GLY A 50 11.05 13.54 4.74
C GLY A 50 9.84 13.05 5.52
N MET A 51 8.90 12.41 4.84
CA MET A 51 7.64 11.88 5.36
C MET A 51 7.74 10.39 5.69
N ASN A 52 8.67 10.01 6.56
CA ASN A 52 8.74 8.63 7.03
C ASN A 52 7.66 8.35 8.09
N LEU A 53 6.89 7.28 7.86
CA LEU A 53 5.77 6.88 8.71
C LEU A 53 6.03 5.58 9.48
N GLY A 54 7.17 4.93 9.24
CA GLY A 54 7.49 3.61 9.77
C GLY A 54 8.22 3.66 11.12
N ARG A 55 7.57 3.20 12.20
CA ARG A 55 8.14 3.14 13.56
C ARG A 55 9.35 2.21 13.71
N HIS A 56 9.48 1.21 12.84
CA HIS A 56 10.55 0.21 12.88
C HIS A 56 11.57 0.37 11.75
N THR A 57 11.76 1.60 11.27
CA THR A 57 12.73 1.90 10.20
C THR A 57 14.10 2.29 10.73
N GLY A 58 14.21 2.69 12.01
CA GLY A 58 15.42 3.23 12.62
C GLY A 58 15.51 4.77 12.60
N ASP A 59 14.42 5.46 12.26
CA ASP A 59 14.28 6.91 12.33
C ASP A 59 13.97 7.39 13.75
N ASP A 60 14.10 8.70 13.99
CA ASP A 60 13.70 9.33 15.24
C ASP A 60 12.19 9.13 15.47
N PRO A 61 11.76 8.49 16.58
CA PRO A 61 10.36 8.29 16.90
C PRO A 61 9.55 9.60 16.91
N ALA A 62 10.13 10.72 17.35
CA ALA A 62 9.46 12.02 17.37
C ALA A 62 9.19 12.53 15.94
N HIS A 63 10.12 12.31 15.00
CA HIS A 63 9.89 12.64 13.59
C HIS A 63 8.79 11.77 12.98
N VAL A 64 8.81 10.46 13.25
CA VAL A 64 7.78 9.52 12.76
C VAL A 64 6.39 9.90 13.26
N GLU A 65 6.24 10.20 14.55
CA GLU A 65 4.93 10.61 15.10
C GLU A 65 4.48 11.98 14.57
N ALA A 66 5.40 12.93 14.39
CA ALA A 66 5.07 14.21 13.76
C ALA A 66 4.61 14.03 12.31
N ASN A 67 5.24 13.14 11.53
CA ASN A 67 4.84 12.82 10.16
C ASN A 67 3.46 12.14 10.12
N ARG A 68 3.22 11.16 11.01
CA ARG A 68 1.90 10.52 11.14
C ARG A 68 0.81 11.52 11.48
N ALA A 69 1.06 12.44 12.41
CA ALA A 69 0.12 13.50 12.76
C ALA A 69 -0.19 14.43 11.58
N ARG A 70 0.82 14.79 10.78
CA ARG A 70 0.60 15.59 9.56
C ARG A 70 -0.25 14.88 8.52
N LEU A 71 0.01 13.60 8.31
CA LEU A 71 -0.76 12.81 7.34
C LEU A 71 -2.21 12.63 7.80
N LEU A 72 -2.43 12.36 9.08
CA LEU A 72 -3.76 12.25 9.69
C LEU A 72 -4.57 13.55 9.60
N ALA A 73 -3.91 14.71 9.69
CA ALA A 73 -4.59 15.99 9.51
C ALA A 73 -5.28 16.12 8.14
N LEU A 74 -4.80 15.43 7.10
CA LEU A 74 -5.45 15.40 5.78
C LEU A 74 -6.74 14.58 5.75
N THR A 75 -6.93 13.64 6.68
CA THR A 75 -8.13 12.79 6.74
C THR A 75 -9.23 13.40 7.60
N GLY A 76 -8.90 14.43 8.40
CA GLY A 76 -9.78 14.98 9.43
C GLY A 76 -9.90 14.09 10.67
N GLN A 77 -9.14 12.99 10.75
CA GLN A 77 -9.21 12.01 11.82
C GLN A 77 -7.99 12.10 12.73
N SER A 78 -8.16 11.79 14.02
CA SER A 78 -7.08 11.77 15.01
C SER A 78 -6.34 10.44 15.06
N ARG A 79 -6.91 9.38 14.47
CA ARG A 79 -6.38 8.01 14.50
C ARG A 79 -6.65 7.30 13.17
N ALA A 80 -5.89 6.24 12.94
CA ALA A 80 -6.05 5.33 11.81
C ALA A 80 -5.60 3.91 12.19
N ALA A 81 -6.02 2.92 11.40
CA ALA A 81 -5.69 1.52 11.61
C ALA A 81 -4.26 1.19 11.14
N TRP A 82 -3.26 1.61 11.92
CA TRP A 82 -1.86 1.21 11.70
C TRP A 82 -1.66 -0.26 12.09
N LEU A 83 -1.05 -1.05 11.21
CA LEU A 83 -0.87 -2.49 11.40
C LEU A 83 0.59 -2.88 11.61
N GLU A 84 0.83 -3.99 12.30
CA GLU A 84 2.08 -4.73 12.23
C GLU A 84 2.03 -5.62 10.98
N GLN A 85 2.49 -5.09 9.85
CA GLN A 85 2.51 -5.79 8.57
C GLN A 85 3.59 -6.87 8.57
N VAL A 86 3.19 -8.13 8.37
CA VAL A 86 4.05 -9.31 8.46
C VAL A 86 4.15 -10.07 7.13
N HIS A 87 3.67 -9.47 6.03
CA HIS A 87 3.58 -10.08 4.70
C HIS A 87 2.72 -11.36 4.68
N GLY A 88 1.72 -11.42 5.56
CA GLY A 88 0.72 -12.48 5.66
C GLY A 88 -0.56 -12.17 4.89
N THR A 89 -1.66 -12.77 5.35
CA THR A 89 -2.99 -12.60 4.71
C THR A 89 -4.10 -12.28 5.70
N ASP A 90 -3.76 -11.88 6.90
CA ASP A 90 -4.75 -11.57 7.93
C ASP A 90 -5.34 -10.18 7.69
N ILE A 91 -6.66 -10.10 7.89
CA ILE A 91 -7.48 -8.92 7.61
C ILE A 91 -8.25 -8.58 8.89
N VAL A 92 -8.24 -7.32 9.27
CA VAL A 92 -8.93 -6.81 10.47
C VAL A 92 -9.90 -5.69 10.12
N HIS A 93 -10.83 -5.37 11.02
CA HIS A 93 -11.65 -4.17 10.89
C HIS A 93 -10.87 -2.96 11.41
N ALA A 94 -10.92 -1.84 10.69
CA ALA A 94 -10.15 -0.66 11.03
C ALA A 94 -10.62 -0.02 12.35
N GLU A 95 -11.93 -0.04 12.61
CA GLU A 95 -12.54 0.44 13.85
C GLU A 95 -12.00 -0.28 15.09
N ASP A 96 -11.80 -1.60 15.02
CA ASP A 96 -11.27 -2.40 16.13
C ASP A 96 -9.82 -2.03 16.45
N VAL A 97 -9.00 -1.84 15.40
CA VAL A 97 -7.60 -1.40 15.54
C VAL A 97 -7.54 0.01 16.14
N ILE A 98 -8.39 0.92 15.67
CA ILE A 98 -8.46 2.29 16.17
C ILE A 98 -8.89 2.31 17.64
N ALA A 99 -9.91 1.53 18.02
CA ALA A 99 -10.36 1.41 19.40
C ALA A 99 -9.28 0.82 20.32
N ALA A 100 -8.57 -0.23 19.89
CA ALA A 100 -7.47 -0.82 20.65
C ALA A 100 -6.33 0.19 20.89
N SER A 101 -5.94 0.95 19.86
CA SER A 101 -4.91 1.99 19.97
C SER A 101 -5.29 3.13 20.93
N ALA A 102 -6.59 3.36 21.13
CA ALA A 102 -7.10 4.39 22.02
C ALA A 102 -7.02 3.99 23.50
N ALA A 103 -7.29 2.72 23.77
CA ALA A 103 -7.29 2.15 25.11
C ALA A 103 -5.87 1.96 25.66
N ASP A 104 -4.90 1.70 24.80
CA ASP A 104 -3.53 1.36 25.18
C ASP A 104 -2.50 2.45 24.80
N ALA A 105 -2.74 3.68 25.27
CA ALA A 105 -1.92 4.86 24.97
C ALA A 105 -0.46 4.79 25.49
N GLY A 106 -0.02 3.66 26.05
CA GLY A 106 1.29 3.50 26.66
C GLY A 106 1.99 2.14 26.52
N ALA A 107 1.32 1.06 26.09
CA ALA A 107 1.94 -0.28 26.05
C ALA A 107 1.62 -1.17 24.82
N GLY A 108 0.72 -0.78 23.92
CA GLY A 108 0.05 -1.74 23.02
C GLY A 108 0.72 -1.97 21.67
N GLY A 109 1.20 -3.19 21.45
CA GLY A 109 1.69 -3.66 20.15
C GLY A 109 0.66 -3.45 19.03
N LEU A 110 1.14 -3.14 17.83
CA LEU A 110 0.28 -2.99 16.66
C LEU A 110 -0.41 -4.33 16.34
N VAL A 111 -1.65 -4.27 15.84
CA VAL A 111 -2.37 -5.48 15.44
C VAL A 111 -1.67 -6.11 14.23
N ARG A 112 -1.29 -7.39 14.34
CA ARG A 112 -0.66 -8.17 13.27
C ARG A 112 -1.68 -8.48 12.18
N ALA A 113 -1.52 -7.82 11.04
CA ALA A 113 -2.32 -8.00 9.84
C ALA A 113 -1.66 -7.30 8.66
N ASP A 114 -2.05 -7.68 7.44
CA ASP A 114 -1.57 -7.05 6.21
C ASP A 114 -2.70 -6.35 5.45
N ALA A 115 -3.93 -6.35 5.98
CA ALA A 115 -5.01 -5.54 5.45
C ALA A 115 -6.00 -5.11 6.54
N SER A 116 -6.69 -4.01 6.27
CA SER A 116 -7.84 -3.56 7.07
C SER A 116 -9.01 -3.21 6.17
N VAL A 117 -10.23 -3.40 6.69
CA VAL A 117 -11.48 -3.04 6.03
C VAL A 117 -12.34 -2.19 6.98
N ALA A 118 -13.25 -1.40 6.42
CA ALA A 118 -14.17 -0.58 7.21
C ALA A 118 -15.48 -0.36 6.46
N ALA A 119 -16.59 -0.31 7.20
CA ALA A 119 -17.87 0.23 6.75
C ALA A 119 -18.30 1.49 7.55
N THR A 120 -17.53 1.82 8.59
CA THR A 120 -17.79 2.96 9.49
C THR A 120 -17.14 4.23 8.94
N PRO A 121 -17.89 5.33 8.75
CA PRO A 121 -17.32 6.63 8.39
C PRO A 121 -16.22 7.08 9.35
N GLY A 122 -15.17 7.69 8.82
CA GLY A 122 -14.01 8.13 9.59
C GLY A 122 -13.03 7.03 10.02
N ALA A 123 -13.36 5.73 9.88
CA ALA A 123 -12.41 4.65 10.12
C ALA A 123 -11.40 4.56 8.95
N VAL A 124 -10.17 5.02 9.19
CA VAL A 124 -9.12 5.08 8.16
C VAL A 124 -8.35 3.78 8.10
N CYS A 125 -8.49 3.05 6.99
CA CYS A 125 -7.65 1.90 6.65
C CYS A 125 -6.30 2.40 6.13
N VAL A 126 -5.20 1.79 6.61
CA VAL A 126 -3.84 2.20 6.24
C VAL A 126 -2.96 1.00 5.97
N VAL A 127 -2.15 1.08 4.93
CA VAL A 127 -1.02 0.17 4.69
C VAL A 127 0.24 0.98 4.37
N MET A 128 1.36 0.58 4.95
CA MET A 128 2.66 1.20 4.76
C MET A 128 3.50 0.43 3.75
N VAL A 129 4.21 1.15 2.86
CA VAL A 129 5.00 0.54 1.79
C VAL A 129 6.31 1.27 1.53
N ALA A 130 7.29 0.51 1.06
CA ALA A 130 8.44 0.96 0.31
C ALA A 130 8.83 -0.19 -0.62
N ASP A 131 8.19 -0.26 -1.79
CA ASP A 131 8.23 -1.29 -2.85
C ASP A 131 7.08 -2.29 -2.87
N CYS A 132 6.59 -2.79 -1.73
CA CYS A 132 5.41 -3.66 -1.75
C CYS A 132 4.19 -2.92 -2.30
N LEU A 133 3.24 -3.65 -2.90
CA LEU A 133 2.09 -3.05 -3.57
C LEU A 133 0.97 -2.71 -2.59
N PRO A 134 0.60 -1.43 -2.40
CA PRO A 134 -0.64 -1.10 -1.71
C PRO A 134 -1.83 -1.24 -2.68
N VAL A 135 -2.88 -1.95 -2.25
CA VAL A 135 -4.15 -2.09 -2.99
C VAL A 135 -5.26 -1.48 -2.16
N LEU A 136 -5.96 -0.50 -2.73
CA LEU A 136 -7.13 0.14 -2.13
C LEU A 136 -8.40 -0.35 -2.82
N LEU A 137 -9.44 -0.65 -2.07
CA LEU A 137 -10.68 -1.26 -2.53
C LEU A 137 -11.89 -0.50 -1.98
N CYS A 138 -12.93 -0.31 -2.79
CA CYS A 138 -14.24 0.18 -2.34
C CYS A 138 -15.36 -0.38 -3.22
N ASP A 139 -16.60 -0.36 -2.73
CA ASP A 139 -17.78 -0.68 -3.54
C ASP A 139 -18.33 0.56 -4.26
N ASP A 140 -19.14 0.31 -5.30
CA ASP A 140 -19.81 1.30 -6.15
C ASP A 140 -20.74 2.29 -5.43
N ALA A 141 -21.21 1.94 -4.23
CA ALA A 141 -22.06 2.82 -3.43
C ALA A 141 -21.32 3.50 -2.27
N GLY A 142 -20.02 3.21 -2.06
CA GLY A 142 -19.23 3.79 -0.97
C GLY A 142 -19.77 3.40 0.42
N ARG A 143 -20.15 2.13 0.57
CA ARG A 143 -20.59 1.49 1.82
C ARG A 143 -19.44 0.83 2.58
N ALA A 144 -18.42 0.36 1.88
CA ALA A 144 -17.26 -0.27 2.49
C ALA A 144 -15.97 0.04 1.73
N VAL A 145 -14.87 0.03 2.46
CA VAL A 145 -13.51 0.27 1.96
C VAL A 145 -12.53 -0.73 2.54
N GLY A 146 -11.39 -0.91 1.88
CA GLY A 146 -10.28 -1.72 2.38
C GLY A 146 -8.93 -1.32 1.82
N ALA A 147 -7.88 -1.52 2.60
CA ALA A 147 -6.49 -1.35 2.21
C ALA A 147 -5.71 -2.63 2.46
N ALA A 148 -4.98 -3.12 1.46
CA ALA A 148 -4.18 -4.34 1.54
C ALA A 148 -2.71 -4.07 1.17
N HIS A 149 -1.82 -4.64 1.97
CA HIS A 149 -0.38 -4.67 1.77
C HIS A 149 -0.02 -5.95 1.00
N ALA A 150 0.14 -5.81 -0.31
CA ALA A 150 0.45 -6.91 -1.21
C ALA A 150 1.95 -6.94 -1.56
N GLY A 151 2.80 -7.24 -0.57
CA GLY A 151 4.13 -7.79 -0.87
C GLY A 151 4.02 -9.13 -1.60
N TRP A 152 5.07 -9.58 -2.29
CA TRP A 152 4.98 -10.78 -3.14
C TRP A 152 4.44 -12.02 -2.39
N ARG A 153 4.80 -12.20 -1.11
CA ARG A 153 4.31 -13.31 -0.27
C ARG A 153 2.81 -13.24 -0.04
N GLY A 154 2.32 -12.08 0.44
CA GLY A 154 0.90 -11.85 0.66
C GLY A 154 0.09 -11.94 -0.63
N LEU A 155 0.65 -11.44 -1.74
CA LEU A 155 0.00 -11.48 -3.05
C LEU A 155 -0.16 -12.92 -3.57
N VAL A 156 0.87 -13.77 -3.49
CA VAL A 156 0.76 -15.21 -3.80
C VAL A 156 -0.29 -15.88 -2.91
N ALA A 157 -0.24 -15.59 -1.60
CA ALA A 157 -1.11 -16.18 -0.60
C ALA A 157 -2.57 -15.67 -0.66
N GLY A 158 -2.86 -14.67 -1.50
CA GLY A 158 -4.21 -14.22 -1.84
C GLY A 158 -4.76 -13.10 -0.97
N ILE A 159 -3.91 -12.24 -0.40
CA ILE A 159 -4.38 -11.10 0.43
C ILE A 159 -5.34 -10.19 -0.35
N VAL A 160 -5.10 -9.97 -1.64
CA VAL A 160 -5.90 -9.06 -2.47
C VAL A 160 -7.32 -9.60 -2.68
N GLU A 161 -7.46 -10.89 -3.00
CA GLU A 161 -8.78 -11.51 -3.17
C GLU A 161 -9.54 -11.57 -1.85
N LYS A 162 -8.86 -11.98 -0.76
CA LYS A 162 -9.46 -12.02 0.57
C LYS A 162 -9.96 -10.64 1.01
N THR A 163 -9.19 -9.58 0.73
CA THR A 163 -9.63 -8.21 1.05
C THR A 163 -10.81 -7.78 0.17
N ALA A 164 -10.80 -8.09 -1.12
CA ALA A 164 -11.92 -7.80 -2.01
C ALA A 164 -13.21 -8.50 -1.55
N GLU A 165 -13.14 -9.79 -1.23
CA GLU A 165 -14.27 -10.55 -0.68
C GLU A 165 -14.80 -9.93 0.61
N ARG A 166 -13.91 -9.46 1.49
CA ARG A 166 -14.31 -8.85 2.76
C ARG A 166 -14.99 -7.49 2.58
N VAL A 167 -14.48 -6.66 1.66
CA VAL A 167 -15.12 -5.38 1.29
C VAL A 167 -16.49 -5.62 0.66
N ALA A 168 -16.61 -6.57 -0.28
CA ALA A 168 -17.88 -6.92 -0.88
C ALA A 168 -18.91 -7.40 0.16
N ALA A 169 -18.48 -8.26 1.09
CA ALA A 169 -19.33 -8.75 2.17
C ALA A 169 -19.83 -7.62 3.08
N LEU A 170 -18.95 -6.68 3.45
CA LEU A 170 -19.32 -5.50 4.25
C LEU A 170 -20.29 -4.56 3.51
N ALA A 171 -20.11 -4.40 2.21
CA ALA A 171 -21.02 -3.62 1.37
C ALA A 171 -22.38 -4.30 1.12
N GLY A 172 -22.52 -5.59 1.46
CA GLY A 172 -23.69 -6.40 1.11
C GLY A 172 -23.81 -6.68 -0.39
N GLY A 173 -22.68 -6.71 -1.10
CA GLY A 173 -22.60 -6.87 -2.55
C GLY A 173 -21.67 -8.01 -2.98
N GLY A 174 -21.37 -8.04 -4.28
CA GLY A 174 -20.39 -8.96 -4.87
C GLY A 174 -19.15 -8.23 -5.36
N ALA A 175 -18.06 -8.96 -5.56
CA ALA A 175 -16.78 -8.40 -6.00
C ALA A 175 -16.83 -7.69 -7.37
N GLY A 176 -17.79 -8.02 -8.23
CA GLY A 176 -18.03 -7.32 -9.51
C GLY A 176 -18.43 -5.85 -9.38
N GLY A 177 -18.92 -5.44 -8.20
CA GLY A 177 -19.25 -4.06 -7.86
C GLY A 177 -18.08 -3.27 -7.25
N LEU A 178 -16.89 -3.87 -7.15
CA LEU A 178 -15.74 -3.22 -6.51
C LEU A 178 -14.89 -2.44 -7.51
N HIS A 179 -14.31 -1.36 -7.00
CA HIS A 179 -13.22 -0.60 -7.60
C HIS A 179 -11.93 -0.92 -6.85
N ALA A 180 -10.86 -1.15 -7.58
CA ALA A 180 -9.52 -1.33 -7.02
C ALA A 180 -8.56 -0.27 -7.58
N TYR A 181 -7.73 0.29 -6.71
CA TYR A 181 -6.62 1.13 -7.08
C TYR A 181 -5.31 0.49 -6.66
N LEU A 182 -4.38 0.38 -7.60
CA LEU A 182 -3.03 -0.13 -7.38
C LEU A 182 -2.08 1.06 -7.16
N GLY A 183 -1.64 1.27 -5.92
CA GLY A 183 -0.76 2.41 -5.62
C GLY A 183 0.71 2.19 -6.03
N PRO A 184 1.60 3.15 -5.70
CA PRO A 184 3.03 3.05 -5.99
C PRO A 184 3.68 1.81 -5.36
N ALA A 185 4.36 1.03 -6.19
CA ALA A 185 5.07 -0.19 -5.85
C ALA A 185 6.38 -0.26 -6.66
N ILE A 186 7.21 -1.26 -6.43
CA ILE A 186 8.37 -1.48 -7.30
C ILE A 186 7.90 -1.98 -8.67
N GLY A 187 8.28 -1.25 -9.72
CA GLY A 187 7.83 -1.51 -11.08
C GLY A 187 8.51 -2.71 -11.76
N PRO A 188 7.96 -3.17 -12.89
CA PRO A 188 8.42 -4.36 -13.59
C PRO A 188 9.83 -4.24 -14.17
N THR A 189 10.37 -3.03 -14.31
CA THR A 189 11.75 -2.84 -14.78
C THR A 189 12.80 -2.90 -13.66
N ALA A 190 12.37 -2.88 -12.38
CA ALA A 190 13.26 -2.81 -11.22
C ALA A 190 13.13 -4.01 -10.27
N PHE A 191 12.02 -4.74 -10.31
CA PHE A 191 11.76 -5.82 -9.35
C PHE A 191 12.38 -7.16 -9.76
N GLU A 192 13.70 -7.28 -9.59
CA GLU A 192 14.41 -8.54 -9.86
C GLU A 192 14.17 -9.59 -8.77
N VAL A 193 13.69 -10.77 -9.13
CA VAL A 193 13.43 -11.89 -8.22
C VAL A 193 14.14 -13.16 -8.67
N GLY A 194 14.26 -14.14 -7.77
CA GLY A 194 14.74 -15.47 -8.10
C GLY A 194 13.64 -16.36 -8.68
N ALA A 195 14.05 -17.54 -9.15
CA ALA A 195 13.14 -18.58 -9.63
C ALA A 195 12.14 -19.04 -8.55
N ASP A 196 12.51 -18.98 -7.27
CA ASP A 196 11.65 -19.31 -6.13
C ASP A 196 10.37 -18.46 -6.09
N VAL A 197 10.49 -17.16 -6.32
CA VAL A 197 9.34 -16.25 -6.36
C VAL A 197 8.47 -16.55 -7.58
N ARG A 198 9.07 -16.72 -8.76
CA ARG A 198 8.33 -17.06 -9.99
C ARG A 198 7.56 -18.38 -9.82
N SER A 199 8.21 -19.44 -9.34
CA SER A 199 7.57 -20.73 -9.10
C SER A 199 6.43 -20.62 -8.11
N ALA A 200 6.60 -19.89 -6.99
CA ALA A 200 5.53 -19.70 -6.02
C ALA A 200 4.25 -19.09 -6.64
N PHE A 201 4.38 -18.15 -7.58
CA PHE A 201 3.22 -17.62 -8.30
C PHE A 201 2.62 -18.63 -9.30
N LEU A 202 3.45 -19.32 -10.07
CA LEU A 202 2.98 -20.30 -11.06
C LEU A 202 2.28 -21.49 -10.40
N ASP A 203 2.85 -22.01 -9.32
CA ASP A 203 2.29 -23.15 -8.57
C ASP A 203 0.96 -22.80 -7.90
N ALA A 204 0.78 -21.53 -7.50
CA ALA A 204 -0.46 -21.03 -6.91
C ALA A 204 -1.51 -20.56 -7.96
N THR A 205 -1.20 -20.67 -9.26
CA THR A 205 -2.05 -20.17 -10.35
C THR A 205 -2.80 -21.34 -11.03
N PRO A 206 -4.14 -21.25 -11.18
CA PRO A 206 -4.91 -22.20 -11.96
C PRO A 206 -4.46 -22.25 -13.42
N LEU A 207 -4.63 -23.41 -14.07
CA LEU A 207 -4.17 -23.62 -15.45
C LEU A 207 -4.67 -22.54 -16.45
N ALA A 208 -5.90 -22.05 -16.26
CA ALA A 208 -6.50 -21.02 -17.10
C ALA A 208 -5.72 -19.68 -17.10
N ASP A 209 -5.07 -19.35 -16.00
CA ASP A 209 -4.33 -18.08 -15.82
C ASP A 209 -2.80 -18.27 -15.96
N TYR A 210 -2.32 -19.51 -16.09
CA TYR A 210 -0.89 -19.86 -16.03
C TYR A 210 -0.05 -19.04 -17.01
N ALA A 211 -0.45 -18.99 -18.28
CA ALA A 211 0.27 -18.26 -19.31
C ALA A 211 0.30 -16.74 -19.06
N ALA A 212 -0.76 -16.19 -18.44
CA ALA A 212 -0.81 -14.78 -18.09
C ALA A 212 0.10 -14.48 -16.88
N THR A 213 0.08 -15.33 -15.86
CA THR A 213 1.00 -15.24 -14.72
C THR A 213 2.46 -15.38 -15.17
N GLU A 214 2.76 -16.31 -16.10
CA GLU A 214 4.12 -16.48 -16.63
C GLU A 214 4.62 -15.20 -17.33
N ARG A 215 3.77 -14.54 -18.12
CA ARG A 215 4.13 -13.28 -18.79
C ARG A 215 4.42 -12.12 -17.84
N ALA A 216 4.00 -12.20 -16.58
CA ALA A 216 4.36 -11.22 -15.56
C ALA A 216 5.80 -11.38 -15.05
N PHE A 217 6.58 -12.33 -15.57
CA PHE A 217 7.99 -12.54 -15.26
C PHE A 217 8.85 -12.48 -16.51
N ALA A 218 9.57 -11.39 -16.72
CA ALA A 218 10.53 -11.28 -17.82
C ALA A 218 11.89 -11.88 -17.41
N PRO A 219 12.43 -12.88 -18.12
CA PRO A 219 13.75 -13.42 -17.82
C PRO A 219 14.85 -12.36 -18.01
N ARG A 220 15.91 -12.42 -17.20
CA ARG A 220 17.09 -11.55 -17.38
C ARG A 220 18.17 -12.27 -18.20
N PRO A 221 18.45 -11.84 -19.44
CA PRO A 221 19.44 -12.51 -20.29
C PRO A 221 20.82 -12.58 -19.64
N ASP A 222 21.22 -11.51 -18.94
CA ASP A 222 22.55 -11.39 -18.32
C ASP A 222 22.62 -11.97 -16.90
N ALA A 223 21.52 -12.54 -16.38
CA ALA A 223 21.46 -13.13 -15.05
C ALA A 223 20.57 -14.40 -15.04
N PRO A 224 21.12 -15.55 -15.45
CA PRO A 224 20.38 -16.81 -15.47
C PRO A 224 19.71 -17.13 -14.12
N GLY A 225 18.44 -17.53 -14.17
CA GLY A 225 17.65 -17.82 -12.96
C GLY A 225 17.08 -16.58 -12.25
N LYS A 226 17.30 -15.37 -12.79
CA LYS A 226 16.66 -14.12 -12.35
C LYS A 226 15.57 -13.68 -13.32
N TYR A 227 14.54 -13.08 -12.76
CA TYR A 227 13.39 -12.56 -13.48
C TYR A 227 13.08 -11.15 -13.00
N LEU A 228 12.54 -10.32 -13.88
CA LEU A 228 11.87 -9.09 -13.53
C LEU A 228 10.38 -9.39 -13.36
N ALA A 229 9.85 -9.18 -12.15
CA ALA A 229 8.47 -9.49 -11.82
C ALA A 229 7.58 -8.24 -11.88
N ASP A 230 6.40 -8.39 -12.46
CA ASP A 230 5.39 -7.34 -12.55
C ASP A 230 4.30 -7.56 -11.48
N LEU A 231 4.47 -6.93 -10.31
CA LEU A 231 3.47 -6.97 -9.23
C LEU A 231 2.11 -6.42 -9.66
N TYR A 232 2.10 -5.46 -10.59
CA TYR A 232 0.89 -4.83 -11.08
C TYR A 232 0.09 -5.75 -12.00
N ALA A 233 0.76 -6.48 -12.89
CA ALA A 233 0.14 -7.52 -13.71
C ALA A 233 -0.38 -8.67 -12.84
N LEU A 234 0.43 -9.13 -11.89
CA LEU A 234 0.05 -10.20 -10.95
C LEU A 234 -1.19 -9.81 -10.14
N ALA A 235 -1.23 -8.61 -9.56
CA ALA A 235 -2.39 -8.15 -8.80
C ALA A 235 -3.67 -8.03 -9.66
N ARG A 236 -3.55 -7.58 -10.91
CA ARG A 236 -4.70 -7.53 -11.84
C ARG A 236 -5.28 -8.92 -12.11
N LEU A 237 -4.43 -9.93 -12.31
CA LEU A 237 -4.90 -11.31 -12.51
C LEU A 237 -5.65 -11.83 -11.27
N ARG A 238 -5.12 -11.56 -10.07
CA ARG A 238 -5.74 -11.96 -8.81
C ARG A 238 -7.09 -11.26 -8.59
N LEU A 239 -7.15 -9.95 -8.83
CA LEU A 239 -8.38 -9.15 -8.77
C LEU A 239 -9.43 -9.61 -9.77
N ALA A 240 -9.05 -9.84 -11.02
CA ALA A 240 -9.96 -10.30 -12.07
C ALA A 240 -10.56 -11.67 -11.71
N ARG A 241 -9.76 -12.58 -11.14
CA ARG A 241 -10.24 -13.87 -10.65
C ARG A 241 -11.23 -13.74 -9.50
N ALA A 242 -11.04 -12.76 -8.62
CA ALA A 242 -12.00 -12.43 -7.58
C ALA A 242 -13.27 -11.75 -8.13
N GLY A 243 -13.32 -11.41 -9.43
CA GLY A 243 -14.44 -10.70 -10.06
C GLY A 243 -14.28 -9.18 -10.10
N VAL A 244 -13.19 -8.63 -9.58
CA VAL A 244 -12.91 -7.18 -9.58
C VAL A 244 -12.27 -6.78 -10.92
N THR A 245 -13.05 -6.12 -11.78
CA THR A 245 -12.62 -5.74 -13.14
C THR A 245 -12.32 -4.26 -13.31
N ARG A 246 -12.79 -3.40 -12.39
CA ARG A 246 -12.52 -1.96 -12.39
C ARG A 246 -11.23 -1.68 -11.61
N VAL A 247 -10.10 -1.78 -12.31
CA VAL A 247 -8.77 -1.61 -11.70
C VAL A 247 -8.05 -0.42 -12.34
N SER A 248 -7.64 0.55 -11.53
CA SER A 248 -6.81 1.70 -11.96
C SER A 248 -5.47 1.76 -11.24
N GLY A 249 -4.68 2.80 -11.53
CA GLY A 249 -3.33 2.97 -11.01
C GLY A 249 -2.32 1.97 -11.60
N GLY A 250 -1.28 1.69 -10.82
CA GLY A 250 -0.20 0.77 -11.19
C GLY A 250 0.71 1.29 -12.29
N THR A 251 0.97 2.59 -12.29
CA THR A 251 1.79 3.30 -13.28
C THR A 251 3.11 3.81 -12.71
N ALA A 252 3.23 3.89 -11.39
CA ALA A 252 4.41 4.40 -10.69
C ALA A 252 5.44 3.29 -10.40
N CYS A 253 6.70 3.68 -10.20
CA CYS A 253 7.76 2.78 -9.75
C CYS A 253 8.54 3.41 -8.60
N THR A 254 8.39 2.86 -7.40
CA THR A 254 9.04 3.36 -6.17
C THR A 254 10.57 3.37 -6.28
N ALA A 255 11.14 2.39 -6.99
CA ALA A 255 12.58 2.27 -7.17
C ALA A 255 13.15 3.33 -8.13
N THR A 256 12.48 3.64 -9.24
CA THR A 256 13.01 4.59 -10.24
C THR A 256 12.59 6.03 -9.96
N GLU A 257 11.42 6.28 -9.39
CA GLU A 257 10.91 7.62 -9.07
C GLU A 257 11.36 8.08 -7.67
N ARG A 258 12.68 8.14 -7.49
CA ARG A 258 13.33 8.48 -6.21
C ARG A 258 12.88 9.81 -5.62
N GLU A 259 12.49 10.76 -6.48
CA GLU A 259 12.01 12.09 -6.08
C GLU A 259 10.71 12.04 -5.27
N ARG A 260 9.90 11.00 -5.52
CA ARG A 260 8.55 10.86 -4.97
C ARG A 260 8.46 9.80 -3.89
N PHE A 261 9.28 8.75 -3.97
CA PHE A 261 9.06 7.54 -3.17
C PHE A 261 10.34 7.01 -2.50
N TYR A 262 10.18 6.51 -1.27
CA TYR A 262 11.14 5.61 -0.65
C TYR A 262 11.11 4.24 -1.36
N SER A 263 12.26 3.57 -1.41
CA SER A 263 12.39 2.22 -1.97
C SER A 263 13.39 1.41 -1.17
N TYR A 264 12.92 0.32 -0.56
CA TYR A 264 13.79 -0.58 0.21
C TYR A 264 14.84 -1.26 -0.68
N ARG A 265 14.45 -1.66 -1.90
CA ARG A 265 15.34 -2.25 -2.90
C ARG A 265 16.52 -1.34 -3.21
N ARG A 266 16.23 -0.05 -3.36
CA ARG A 266 17.21 0.95 -3.77
C ARG A 266 18.13 1.36 -2.62
N ASP A 267 17.53 1.69 -1.47
CA ASP A 267 18.24 2.43 -0.41
C ASP A 267 18.55 1.56 0.83
N ARG A 268 17.88 0.41 1.00
CA ARG A 268 17.94 -0.50 2.16
C ARG A 268 17.47 0.12 3.47
N VAL A 269 18.16 1.13 3.98
CA VAL A 269 17.75 1.91 5.15
C VAL A 269 17.01 3.14 4.64
N THR A 270 15.69 3.16 4.80
CA THR A 270 14.83 4.19 4.22
C THR A 270 13.47 4.22 4.90
N GLY A 271 12.68 5.26 4.60
CA GLY A 271 11.36 5.48 5.18
C GLY A 271 10.26 4.58 4.60
N ARG A 272 9.03 4.76 5.08
CA ARG A 272 7.82 4.13 4.54
C ARG A 272 6.77 5.17 4.19
N MET A 273 6.20 5.06 3.00
CA MET A 273 4.98 5.78 2.61
C MET A 273 3.75 5.03 3.15
N ALA A 274 2.58 5.67 3.10
CA ALA A 274 1.31 5.03 3.42
C ALA A 274 0.27 5.27 2.32
N ALA A 275 -0.51 4.23 2.02
CA ALA A 275 -1.75 4.34 1.28
C ALA A 275 -2.92 4.28 2.26
N MET A 276 -3.84 5.23 2.15
CA MET A 276 -4.98 5.40 3.06
C MET A 276 -6.29 5.42 2.28
N ILE A 277 -7.33 4.84 2.87
CA ILE A 277 -8.70 4.90 2.35
C ILE A 277 -9.70 4.94 3.51
N TRP A 278 -10.75 5.74 3.36
CA TRP A 278 -11.83 5.86 4.33
C TRP A 278 -13.13 6.32 3.67
N LEU A 279 -14.23 6.18 4.41
CA LEU A 279 -15.50 6.79 4.08
C LEU A 279 -15.60 8.15 4.77
N ALA A 280 -15.88 9.22 4.02
CA ALA A 280 -16.30 10.50 4.58
C ALA A 280 -17.73 10.39 5.14
N ASP A 281 -18.11 11.29 6.03
CA ASP A 281 -19.48 11.36 6.56
C ASP A 281 -20.52 11.58 5.46
#